data_AF-A0A348TN69-F1
#
_entry.id   AF-A0A348TN69-F1
#
_cell.length_a   1.000
_cell.length_b   1.000
_cell.length_c   1.000
_cell.angle_alpha   90.00
_cell.angle_beta   90.00
_cell.angle_gamma   90.00
#
_symmetry.space_group_name_H-M   'P 1'
#
loop_
_entity.id
_entity.type
_entity.pdbx_description
1 polymer ?
#
loop_
_entity_poly.entity_id
_entity_poly.type
_entity_poly.pdbx_seq_one_letter_code
_entity_poly.pdbx_strand_id
1 'polypeptide(L)' 'MVDLANQHKSYQSELDAAVQNVLSHAAFINGPEVKTFAQNLAEYLDIKHVVPCANGTDALQIALMSLHLQKGDEVIT' A
#
# COMPACT_ATOMS: atom_id res chain seq x y z
N MET A 1 -18.69 14.49 0.08
CA MET A 1 -18.08 13.62 1.10
C MET A 1 -18.39 12.18 0.71
N VAL A 2 -17.42 11.28 0.72
CA VAL A 2 -17.61 9.87 0.31
C VAL A 2 -18.22 9.08 1.47
N ASP A 3 -19.23 8.25 1.19
CA ASP A 3 -19.91 7.43 2.21
C ASP A 3 -19.18 6.10 2.42
N LEU A 4 -18.18 6.15 3.31
CA LEU A 4 -17.38 4.97 3.66
C LEU A 4 -18.14 4.01 4.59
N ALA A 5 -19.17 4.46 5.30
CA ALA A 5 -19.90 3.61 6.23
C ALA A 5 -20.71 2.54 5.48
N ASN A 6 -21.43 2.94 4.43
CA ASN A 6 -22.15 2.00 3.59
C ASN A 6 -21.21 1.10 2.77
N GLN A 7 -20.09 1.63 2.27
CA GLN A 7 -19.07 0.83 1.58
C GLN A 7 -18.44 -0.21 2.52
N HIS A 8 -18.08 0.17 3.76
CA HIS A 8 -17.54 -0.77 4.73
C HIS A 8 -18.55 -1.88 5.04
N LYS A 9 -19.83 -1.52 5.21
CA LYS A 9 -20.89 -2.48 5.51
C LYS A 9 -21.04 -3.56 4.44
N SER A 10 -20.83 -3.24 3.15
CA SER A 10 -20.90 -4.26 2.09
C SER A 10 -19.75 -5.28 2.11
N TYR A 11 -18.62 -4.96 2.75
CA TYR A 11 -17.45 -5.83 2.84
C TYR A 11 -17.15 -6.32 4.27
N GLN A 12 -18.04 -6.03 5.24
CA GLN A 12 -17.76 -6.21 6.66
C GLN A 12 -17.29 -7.62 7.01
N SER A 13 -17.99 -8.66 6.52
CA SER A 13 -17.64 -10.05 6.84
C SER A 13 -16.25 -10.44 6.31
N GLU A 14 -15.86 -9.95 5.13
CA GLU A 14 -14.55 -10.21 4.54
C GLU A 14 -13.44 -9.46 5.28
N LEU A 15 -13.68 -8.19 5.64
CA LEU A 15 -12.74 -7.37 6.41
C LEU A 15 -12.52 -7.95 7.82
N ASP A 16 -13.60 -8.33 8.52
CA ASP A 16 -13.52 -8.92 9.86
C ASP A 16 -12.70 -10.22 9.83
N ALA A 17 -12.92 -11.08 8.84
CA ALA A 17 -12.14 -12.32 8.67
C ALA A 17 -10.65 -12.04 8.42
N ALA A 18 -10.32 -11.08 7.55
CA ALA A 18 -8.94 -10.70 7.26
C ALA A 18 -8.23 -10.12 8.50
N VAL A 19 -8.91 -9.26 9.26
CA VAL A 19 -8.37 -8.71 10.52
C VAL A 19 -8.14 -9.81 11.55
N GLN A 20 -9.10 -10.72 11.75
CA GLN A 20 -8.94 -11.84 12.68
C GLN A 20 -7.79 -12.77 12.27
N ASN A 21 -7.59 -13.01 10.96
CA ASN A 21 -6.45 -13.77 10.48
C ASN A 21 -5.13 -13.15 10.93
N VAL A 22 -4.94 -11.84 10.70
CA VAL A 22 -3.72 -11.11 11.12
C VAL A 22 -3.51 -11.16 12.63
N LEU A 23 -4.58 -10.99 13.41
CA LEU A 23 -4.53 -11.11 14.87
C LEU A 23 -4.10 -12.50 15.33
N SER A 24 -4.51 -13.56 14.62
CA SER A 24 -4.20 -14.95 15.02
C SER A 24 -2.72 -15.29 14.90
N HIS A 25 -2.01 -14.75 13.91
CA HIS A 25 -0.58 -15.00 13.68
C HIS A 25 0.32 -13.83 14.09
N ALA A 26 -0.25 -12.70 14.52
CA ALA A 26 0.44 -11.53 15.06
C ALA A 26 1.57 -10.93 14.19
N ALA A 27 1.53 -11.16 12.87
CA ALA A 27 2.53 -10.62 11.94
C ALA A 27 2.14 -9.21 11.48
N PHE A 28 2.16 -8.25 12.40
CA PHE A 28 1.63 -6.90 12.18
C PHE A 28 2.49 -6.05 11.24
N ILE A 29 3.78 -6.34 11.12
CA ILE A 29 4.72 -5.56 10.30
C ILE A 29 5.27 -6.46 9.21
N ASN A 30 5.06 -6.05 7.95
CA ASN A 30 5.53 -6.75 6.75
C ASN A 30 5.13 -8.24 6.69
N GLY A 31 3.91 -8.54 7.16
CA GLY A 31 3.30 -9.87 7.14
C GLY A 31 2.95 -10.37 5.73
N PRO A 32 2.43 -11.61 5.63
CA PRO A 32 2.06 -12.21 4.34
C PRO A 32 1.06 -11.36 3.55
N GLU A 33 0.10 -10.71 4.21
CA GLU A 33 -0.90 -9.85 3.60
C GLU A 33 -0.28 -8.70 2.81
N VAL A 34 0.83 -8.12 3.29
CA VAL A 34 1.55 -7.03 2.61
C VAL A 34 2.19 -7.54 1.30
N LYS A 35 2.73 -8.76 1.32
CA LYS A 35 3.34 -9.38 0.13
C LYS A 35 2.28 -9.74 -0.91
N THR A 36 1.18 -10.35 -0.46
CA THR A 36 0.04 -10.66 -1.32
C THR A 36 -0.55 -9.40 -1.94
N PHE A 37 -0.72 -8.33 -1.16
CA PHE A 37 -1.16 -7.04 -1.70
C PHE A 37 -0.21 -6.50 -2.77
N ALA A 38 1.10 -6.51 -2.52
CA ALA A 38 2.07 -6.03 -3.49
C ALA A 38 2.02 -6.83 -4.81
N GLN A 39 1.90 -8.16 -4.71
CA GLN A 39 1.77 -9.02 -5.89
C GLN A 39 0.47 -8.74 -6.65
N ASN A 40 -0.67 -8.73 -5.97
CA ASN A 40 -1.97 -8.47 -6.60
C ASN A 40 -2.00 -7.09 -7.25
N LEU A 41 -1.39 -6.08 -6.63
CA LEU A 41 -1.32 -4.73 -7.21
C LEU A 41 -0.40 -4.68 -8.43
N ALA A 42 0.72 -5.41 -8.41
CA ALA A 42 1.62 -5.52 -9.55
C ALA A 42 0.91 -6.15 -10.75
N GLU A 43 0.15 -7.22 -10.52
CA GLU A 43 -0.70 -7.88 -11.52
C GLU A 43 -1.82 -6.95 -12.03
N TYR A 44 -2.52 -6.25 -11.13
CA TYR A 44 -3.59 -5.32 -11.49
C TYR A 44 -3.10 -4.14 -12.35
N LEU A 45 -1.91 -3.61 -12.07
CA LEU A 45 -1.33 -2.48 -12.78
C LEU A 45 -0.51 -2.89 -14.02
N ASP A 46 -0.33 -4.18 -14.27
CA ASP A 46 0.56 -4.73 -15.31
C ASP A 46 2.01 -4.20 -15.21
N ILE A 47 2.57 -4.22 -14.00
CA ILE A 47 3.95 -3.79 -13.72
C ILE A 47 4.74 -4.87 -13.00
N LYS A 48 6.07 -4.80 -13.13
CA LYS A 48 6.97 -5.81 -12.55
C LYS A 48 7.14 -5.70 -11.03
N HIS A 49 7.06 -4.49 -10.48
CA HIS A 49 7.44 -4.22 -9.09
C HIS A 49 6.45 -3.27 -8.40
N VAL A 50 6.02 -3.66 -7.21
CA VAL A 50 5.31 -2.81 -6.25
C VAL A 50 6.08 -2.83 -4.93
N VAL A 51 6.36 -1.65 -4.39
CA VAL A 51 7.00 -1.48 -3.08
C VAL A 51 6.02 -0.75 -2.16
N PRO A 52 5.33 -1.46 -1.24
CA PRO A 52 4.46 -0.82 -0.28
C PRO A 52 5.22 0.13 0.64
N CYS A 53 4.63 1.28 0.94
CA CYS A 53 5.14 2.26 1.89
C CYS A 53 3.97 2.85 2.70
N ALA A 54 4.27 3.74 3.66
CA ALA A 54 3.27 4.19 4.63
C ALA A 54 2.16 5.08 4.03
N ASN A 55 2.49 5.93 3.05
CA ASN A 55 1.55 6.86 2.43
C ASN A 55 2.05 7.37 1.06
N GLY A 56 1.23 8.16 0.36
CA GLY A 56 1.57 8.70 -0.97
C GLY A 56 2.70 9.74 -0.98
N THR A 57 2.87 10.53 0.09
CA THR A 57 3.97 11.49 0.21
C THR A 57 5.30 10.75 0.35
N ASP A 58 5.34 9.72 1.19
CA ASP A 58 6.51 8.84 1.35
C ASP A 58 6.84 8.14 0.03
N ALA A 59 5.84 7.69 -0.73
CA ALA A 59 6.04 7.07 -2.04
C ALA A 59 6.80 8.00 -2.99
N LEU A 60 6.36 9.26 -3.11
CA LEU A 60 7.02 10.26 -3.93
C LEU A 60 8.43 10.56 -3.41
N GLN A 61 8.60 10.70 -2.09
CA GLN A 61 9.89 10.96 -1.49
C GLN A 61 10.89 9.82 -1.75
N ILE A 62 10.49 8.56 -1.54
CA ILE A 62 11.32 7.38 -1.80
C ILE A 62 11.71 7.31 -3.27
N ALA A 63 10.76 7.56 -4.18
CA ALA A 63 11.03 7.60 -5.61
C ALA A 63 12.09 8.64 -5.96
N LEU A 64 11.96 9.87 -5.47
CA LEU A 64 12.95 10.93 -5.71
C LEU A 64 14.31 10.65 -5.05
N MET A 65 14.33 10.10 -3.83
CA MET A 65 15.56 9.69 -3.15
C MET A 65 16.33 8.64 -3.95
N SER A 66 15.63 7.73 -4.62
CA SER A 66 16.26 6.69 -5.45
C SER A 66 16.93 7.22 -6.73
N LEU A 67 16.58 8.44 -7.15
CA LEU A 67 17.24 9.12 -8.27
C LEU A 67 18.52 9.86 -7.86
N HIS A 68 18.83 9.92 -6.55
CA HIS A 68 20.02 10.59 -6.01
C HIS A 68 20.16 12.07 -6.43
N LEU A 69 19.04 12.79 -6.48
CA LEU A 69 19.01 14.22 -6.82
C LEU A 69 19.94 15.04 -5.91
N GLN A 70 20.58 16.03 -6.50
CA GLN A 70 21.50 16.94 -5.86
C GLN A 70 20.89 18.34 -5.70
N LYS A 71 21.49 19.14 -4.83
CA LYS A 71 21.11 20.55 -4.70
C LYS A 71 21.32 21.26 -6.03
N GLY A 72 20.23 21.85 -6.57
CA GLY A 72 20.23 22.53 -7.86
C GLY A 72 19.51 21.74 -8.95
N ASP A 73 19.16 20.47 -8.71
CA ASP A 73 18.30 19.70 -9.61
C ASP A 73 16.85 20.18 -9.53
N GLU A 74 16.15 20.07 -10.65
CA GLU A 74 14.75 20.49 -10.79
C GLU A 74 13.84 19.30 -11.05
N VAL A 75 12.65 19.32 -10.46
CA VAL A 75 11.57 18.35 -10.69
C VAL A 75 10.35 19.12 -11.16
N ILE A 76 9.89 18.84 -12.38
CA ILE A 76 8.68 19.45 -12.95
C ILE A 76 7.46 18.70 -12.41
N THR A 77 6.41 19.44 -12.04
CA THR A 77 5.15 18.90 -11.50
C THR A 77 3.95 19.46 -12.21
#